data_AF-A0A7Y5KPX4-F1
#
_entry.id   AF-A0A7Y5KPX4-F1
#
_cell.length_a   1.000
_cell.length_b   1.000
_cell.length_c   1.000
_cell.angle_alpha   90.00
_cell.angle_beta   90.00
_cell.angle_gamma   90.00
#
_symmetry.space_group_name_H-M   'P 1'
#
loop_
_entity.id
_entity.type
_entity.pdbx_description
1 polymer ?
#
loop_
_entity_poly.entity_id
_entity_poly.type
_entity_poly.pdbx_seq_one_letter_code
_entity_poly.pdbx_strand_id
1 'polypeptide(L)'
;MENGNFVSKLNAAPVRFLAEALEHSLVSGRRTAQDFIRHFPPGEIMTSLDAHPRLRSTFLTVLVGVREKTALRTPSEDAGRLLQAALEERDTDPESIVRTFDPDDRIRYLDAQKVWAFLLAGEFWKVSRSKDPGGHKIAQTHLAYLLDRGIAHGLISHADVIEGITIETLGEKLPRGELTKLIRKALEVGRTGAAFKHAEILDATPAAVLVDHIPLPQIFESVIMPLATAAGYATPSSPKSAEEKRPEEKRIEERRSEEKRGERMPSVHATDEWPSSTIPPADTSSEPN
;
A
#
# COMPACT_ATOMS: atom_id res chain seq x y z
N MET A 1 -25.24 -10.81 -2.47
CA MET A 1 -25.37 -9.55 -1.73
C MET A 1 -24.75 -8.50 -2.60
N GLU A 2 -25.52 -7.53 -3.08
CA GLU A 2 -24.96 -6.34 -3.70
C GLU A 2 -24.15 -5.65 -2.62
N ASN A 3 -22.82 -5.74 -2.68
CA ASN A 3 -21.95 -5.02 -1.76
C ASN A 3 -22.07 -3.54 -2.12
N GLY A 4 -23.08 -2.88 -1.57
CA GLY A 4 -23.19 -1.43 -1.60
C GLY A 4 -21.88 -0.87 -1.07
N ASN A 5 -21.25 0.02 -1.84
CA ASN A 5 -20.06 0.70 -1.40
C ASN A 5 -20.37 1.37 -0.05
N PHE A 6 -19.58 1.05 0.97
CA PHE A 6 -19.66 1.73 2.26
C PHE A 6 -19.46 3.23 2.07
N VAL A 7 -20.31 4.04 2.72
CA VAL A 7 -20.23 5.50 2.72
C VAL A 7 -20.10 5.97 4.15
N SER A 8 -18.99 6.66 4.45
CA SER A 8 -18.67 7.11 5.80
C SER A 8 -19.59 8.25 6.25
N LYS A 9 -19.99 8.23 7.53
CA LYS A 9 -20.82 9.27 8.16
C LYS A 9 -19.99 10.28 8.95
N LEU A 10 -18.65 10.22 8.84
CA LEU A 10 -17.75 11.14 9.54
C LEU A 10 -17.85 12.58 8.98
N ASN A 11 -17.65 13.58 9.85
CA ASN A 11 -17.89 14.98 9.50
C ASN A 11 -16.80 15.57 8.59
N ALA A 12 -15.55 15.18 8.77
CA ALA A 12 -14.42 15.73 8.01
C ALA A 12 -14.09 14.86 6.78
N ALA A 13 -13.82 15.52 5.65
CA ALA A 13 -13.52 14.86 4.38
C ALA A 13 -12.32 13.89 4.46
N PRO A 14 -11.19 14.26 5.09
CA PRO A 14 -10.06 13.34 5.25
C PRO A 14 -10.47 12.02 5.94
N VAL A 15 -11.10 12.09 7.10
CA VAL A 15 -11.49 10.88 7.85
C VAL A 15 -12.55 10.04 7.12
N ARG A 16 -13.47 10.64 6.35
CA ARG A 16 -14.39 9.87 5.49
C ARG A 16 -13.63 9.09 4.42
N PHE A 17 -12.72 9.75 3.72
CA PHE A 17 -11.87 9.11 2.72
C PHE A 17 -11.09 7.94 3.30
N LEU A 18 -10.51 8.11 4.49
CA LEU A 18 -9.72 7.05 5.13
C LEU A 18 -10.58 5.86 5.55
N ALA A 19 -11.80 6.10 6.04
CA ALA A 19 -12.76 5.05 6.41
C ALA A 19 -13.20 4.23 5.19
N GLU A 20 -13.55 4.93 4.12
CA GLU A 20 -13.94 4.34 2.83
C GLU A 20 -12.78 3.57 2.19
N ALA A 21 -11.56 4.11 2.21
CA ALA A 21 -10.36 3.44 1.73
C ALA A 21 -10.05 2.16 2.52
N LEU A 22 -10.14 2.22 3.85
CA LEU A 22 -9.96 1.06 4.73
C LEU A 22 -10.98 -0.04 4.41
N GLU A 23 -12.27 0.31 4.37
CA GLU A 23 -13.33 -0.67 4.12
C GLU A 23 -13.21 -1.28 2.71
N HIS A 24 -12.97 -0.46 1.68
CA HIS A 24 -12.74 -0.99 0.33
C HIS A 24 -11.53 -1.94 0.30
N SER A 25 -10.45 -1.66 1.04
CA SER A 25 -9.29 -2.55 1.06
C SER A 25 -9.61 -3.93 1.63
N LEU A 26 -10.50 -4.01 2.63
CA LEU A 26 -10.96 -5.26 3.24
C LEU A 26 -11.95 -5.99 2.32
N VAL A 27 -12.95 -5.29 1.79
CA VAL A 27 -14.00 -5.88 0.93
C VAL A 27 -13.43 -6.38 -0.41
N SER A 28 -12.45 -5.68 -0.98
CA SER A 28 -11.79 -6.10 -2.23
C SER A 28 -10.83 -7.28 -2.05
N GLY A 29 -10.61 -7.74 -0.81
CA GLY A 29 -9.63 -8.78 -0.49
C GLY A 29 -8.18 -8.34 -0.65
N ARG A 30 -7.91 -7.04 -0.87
CA ARG A 30 -6.54 -6.49 -0.90
C ARG A 30 -5.87 -6.61 0.46
N ARG A 31 -6.66 -6.45 1.52
CA ARG A 31 -6.29 -6.66 2.91
C ARG A 31 -7.22 -7.66 3.55
N THR A 32 -6.67 -8.47 4.44
CA THR A 32 -7.45 -9.41 5.23
C THR A 32 -7.68 -8.89 6.63
N ALA A 33 -8.69 -9.45 7.32
CA ALA A 33 -8.87 -9.19 8.74
C ALA A 33 -7.65 -9.65 9.55
N GLN A 34 -6.99 -10.74 9.12
CA GLN A 34 -5.74 -11.20 9.70
C GLN A 34 -4.61 -10.15 9.60
N ASP A 35 -4.49 -9.47 8.46
CA ASP A 35 -3.53 -8.37 8.30
C ASP A 35 -3.87 -7.20 9.22
N PHE A 36 -5.17 -6.90 9.38
CA PHE A 36 -5.64 -5.85 10.26
C PHE A 36 -5.22 -6.13 11.70
N ILE A 37 -5.44 -7.34 12.23
CA ILE A 37 -5.04 -7.72 13.59
C ILE A 37 -3.52 -7.70 13.78
N ARG A 38 -2.73 -8.02 12.74
CA ARG A 38 -1.27 -7.88 12.80
C ARG A 38 -0.81 -6.43 12.98
N HIS A 39 -1.52 -5.48 12.38
CA HIS A 39 -1.20 -4.05 12.49
C HIS A 39 -1.79 -3.43 13.75
N PHE A 40 -3.01 -3.85 14.12
CA PHE A 40 -3.77 -3.38 15.27
C PHE A 40 -4.03 -4.57 16.19
N PRO A 41 -3.04 -5.00 16.98
CA PRO A 41 -3.23 -6.12 17.90
C PRO A 41 -4.32 -5.78 18.94
N PRO A 42 -4.97 -6.79 19.54
CA PRO A 42 -6.02 -6.60 20.54
C PRO A 42 -5.67 -5.61 21.65
N GLY A 43 -4.44 -5.64 22.16
CA GLY A 43 -3.97 -4.69 23.18
C GLY A 43 -4.05 -3.23 22.72
N GLU A 44 -3.66 -2.96 21.47
CA GLU A 44 -3.70 -1.61 20.91
C GLU A 44 -5.13 -1.16 20.61
N ILE A 45 -5.97 -2.04 20.05
CA ILE A 45 -7.40 -1.75 19.84
C ILE A 45 -8.06 -1.38 21.18
N MET A 46 -7.81 -2.16 22.24
CA MET A 46 -8.42 -1.87 23.55
C MET A 46 -7.87 -0.60 24.19
N THR A 47 -6.58 -0.31 23.99
CA THR A 47 -5.95 0.93 24.45
C THR A 47 -6.49 2.15 23.71
N SER A 48 -6.72 2.07 22.41
CA SER A 48 -7.33 3.17 21.64
C SER A 48 -8.78 3.45 22.06
N LEU A 49 -9.42 2.48 22.71
CA LEU A 49 -10.78 2.57 23.25
C LEU A 49 -10.80 2.86 24.77
N ASP A 50 -9.70 3.32 25.36
CA ASP A 50 -9.61 3.52 26.82
C ASP A 50 -10.71 4.46 27.35
N ALA A 51 -10.89 5.61 26.68
CA ALA A 51 -11.93 6.60 26.97
C ALA A 51 -13.34 6.18 26.53
N HIS A 52 -13.50 5.00 25.91
CA HIS A 52 -14.76 4.52 25.32
C HIS A 52 -15.15 3.14 25.89
N PRO A 53 -15.39 3.03 27.22
CA PRO A 53 -15.63 1.75 27.88
C PRO A 53 -16.86 0.99 27.35
N ARG A 54 -17.86 1.69 26.83
CA ARG A 54 -19.04 1.05 26.20
C ARG A 54 -18.66 0.26 24.96
N LEU A 55 -17.91 0.87 24.03
CA LEU A 55 -17.49 0.18 22.81
C LEU A 55 -16.55 -0.99 23.15
N ARG A 56 -15.59 -0.77 24.05
CA ARG A 56 -14.74 -1.85 24.60
C ARG A 56 -15.55 -3.00 25.19
N SER A 57 -16.60 -2.70 25.95
CA SER A 57 -17.46 -3.73 26.55
C SER A 57 -18.22 -4.55 25.51
N THR A 58 -18.56 -3.96 24.35
CA THR A 58 -19.16 -4.68 23.22
C THR A 58 -18.23 -5.77 22.71
N PHE A 59 -16.94 -5.49 22.52
CA PHE A 59 -15.96 -6.51 22.10
C PHE A 59 -15.90 -7.66 23.11
N LEU A 60 -15.75 -7.36 24.40
CA LEU A 60 -15.64 -8.40 25.43
C LEU A 60 -16.92 -9.22 25.59
N THR A 61 -18.08 -8.60 25.41
CA THR A 61 -19.36 -9.31 25.53
C THR A 61 -19.60 -10.19 24.31
N VAL A 62 -19.39 -9.67 23.11
CA VAL A 62 -19.71 -10.36 21.84
C VAL A 62 -18.66 -11.40 21.48
N LEU A 63 -17.38 -11.11 21.69
CA LEU A 63 -16.27 -11.94 21.20
C LEU A 63 -15.62 -12.82 22.28
N VAL A 64 -15.75 -12.44 23.55
CA VAL A 64 -15.14 -13.18 24.67
C VAL A 64 -16.21 -13.79 25.60
N GLY A 65 -17.47 -13.37 25.50
CA GLY A 65 -18.56 -13.87 26.35
C GLY A 65 -18.53 -13.33 27.79
N VAL A 66 -17.81 -12.23 28.05
CA VAL A 66 -17.79 -11.59 29.38
C VAL A 66 -19.13 -10.90 29.65
N ARG A 67 -19.66 -11.03 30.87
CA ARG A 67 -20.89 -10.32 31.26
C ARG A 67 -20.69 -8.80 31.14
N GLU A 68 -21.65 -8.11 30.54
CA GLU A 68 -21.59 -6.66 30.23
C GLU A 68 -21.14 -5.80 31.43
N LYS A 69 -21.70 -6.03 32.63
CA LYS A 69 -21.33 -5.29 33.85
C LYS A 69 -19.85 -5.45 34.22
N THR A 70 -19.28 -6.63 34.01
CA THR A 70 -17.86 -6.89 34.21
C THR A 70 -17.06 -6.24 33.10
N ALA A 71 -17.45 -6.46 31.84
CA ALA A 71 -16.79 -5.91 30.66
C ALA A 71 -16.66 -4.38 30.68
N LEU A 72 -17.71 -3.66 31.14
CA LEU A 72 -17.69 -2.19 31.30
C LEU A 72 -16.66 -1.70 32.33
N ARG A 73 -16.31 -2.53 33.30
CA ARG A 73 -15.36 -2.20 34.37
C ARG A 73 -13.95 -2.70 34.08
N THR A 74 -13.79 -3.55 33.06
CA THR A 74 -12.50 -4.10 32.66
C THR A 74 -11.61 -2.99 32.09
N PRO A 75 -10.40 -2.77 32.65
CA PRO A 75 -9.40 -1.86 32.09
C PRO A 75 -9.03 -2.23 30.65
N SER A 76 -8.54 -1.26 29.87
CA SER A 76 -8.12 -1.47 28.47
C SER A 76 -7.03 -2.54 28.34
N GLU A 77 -6.04 -2.55 29.23
CA GLU A 77 -4.97 -3.56 29.26
C GLU A 77 -5.52 -4.98 29.46
N ASP A 78 -6.39 -5.18 30.45
CA ASP A 78 -7.03 -6.47 30.73
C ASP A 78 -7.94 -6.91 29.59
N ALA A 79 -8.70 -5.98 29.02
CA ALA A 79 -9.55 -6.25 27.86
C ALA A 79 -8.71 -6.71 26.66
N GLY A 80 -7.54 -6.09 26.45
CA GLY A 80 -6.60 -6.45 25.40
C GLY A 80 -6.09 -7.88 25.56
N ARG A 81 -5.71 -8.26 26.79
CA ARG A 81 -5.28 -9.63 27.13
C ARG A 81 -6.39 -10.65 26.92
N LEU A 82 -7.61 -10.34 27.36
CA LEU A 82 -8.77 -11.23 27.18
C LEU A 82 -9.10 -11.46 25.71
N LEU A 83 -9.11 -10.40 24.89
CA LEU A 83 -9.37 -10.53 23.46
C LEU A 83 -8.23 -11.28 22.74
N GLN A 84 -6.98 -11.07 23.15
CA GLN A 84 -5.83 -11.83 22.63
C GLN A 84 -5.95 -13.32 22.96
N ALA A 85 -6.27 -13.67 24.20
CA ALA A 85 -6.49 -15.06 24.61
C ALA A 85 -7.61 -15.71 23.80
N ALA A 86 -8.74 -15.02 23.60
CA ALA A 86 -9.84 -15.52 22.78
C ALA A 86 -9.43 -15.80 21.32
N LEU A 87 -8.52 -15.00 20.74
CA LEU A 87 -7.97 -15.26 19.40
C LEU A 87 -7.05 -16.50 19.40
N GLU A 88 -6.20 -16.64 20.41
CA GLU A 88 -5.24 -17.75 20.53
C GLU A 88 -5.95 -19.09 20.76
N GLU A 89 -7.00 -19.08 21.58
CA GLU A 89 -7.85 -20.24 21.90
C GLU A 89 -8.89 -20.52 20.80
N ARG A 90 -9.01 -19.64 19.80
CA ARG A 90 -9.97 -19.72 18.67
C ARG A 90 -11.44 -19.61 19.10
N ASP A 91 -11.70 -18.94 20.22
CA ASP A 91 -13.04 -18.56 20.65
C ASP A 91 -13.59 -17.39 19.82
N THR A 92 -12.71 -16.59 19.23
CA THR A 92 -13.03 -15.57 18.21
C THR A 92 -12.03 -15.63 17.06
N ASP A 93 -12.36 -14.96 15.95
CA ASP A 93 -11.51 -14.84 14.77
C ASP A 93 -11.29 -13.36 14.38
N PRO A 94 -10.26 -13.05 13.56
CA PRO A 94 -9.99 -11.70 13.07
C PRO A 94 -11.20 -11.06 12.36
N GLU A 95 -11.94 -11.84 11.57
CA GLU A 95 -13.11 -11.39 10.81
C GLU A 95 -14.21 -10.87 11.75
N SER A 96 -14.44 -11.56 12.87
CA SER A 96 -15.40 -11.20 13.90
C SER A 96 -14.99 -9.93 14.65
N ILE A 97 -13.69 -9.73 14.89
CA ILE A 97 -13.17 -8.47 15.46
C ILE A 97 -13.41 -7.32 14.49
N VAL A 98 -13.00 -7.45 13.23
CA VAL A 98 -13.19 -6.42 12.20
C VAL A 98 -14.67 -6.11 12.03
N ARG A 99 -15.54 -7.12 11.96
CA ARG A 99 -17.00 -6.94 11.86
C ARG A 99 -17.60 -6.24 13.07
N THR A 100 -17.08 -6.48 14.28
CA THR A 100 -17.55 -5.83 15.51
C THR A 100 -17.08 -4.38 15.59
N PHE A 101 -15.93 -4.07 15.01
CA PHE A 101 -15.40 -2.71 14.94
C PHE A 101 -16.03 -1.96 13.76
N ASP A 102 -17.02 -1.10 14.02
CA ASP A 102 -17.68 -0.32 12.96
C ASP A 102 -16.64 0.45 12.10
N PRO A 103 -16.77 0.50 10.77
CA PRO A 103 -15.77 1.12 9.91
C PRO A 103 -15.46 2.59 10.23
N ASP A 104 -16.45 3.38 10.66
CA ASP A 104 -16.21 4.78 11.06
C ASP A 104 -15.52 4.85 12.43
N ASP A 105 -15.84 3.93 13.34
CA ASP A 105 -15.18 3.84 14.65
C ASP A 105 -13.71 3.46 14.52
N ARG A 106 -13.34 2.62 13.54
CA ARG A 106 -11.93 2.28 13.25
C ARG A 106 -11.12 3.55 13.00
N ILE A 107 -11.66 4.50 12.23
CA ILE A 107 -10.95 5.76 11.95
C ILE A 107 -11.05 6.77 13.09
N ARG A 108 -12.16 6.75 13.83
CA ARG A 108 -12.35 7.66 14.97
C ARG A 108 -11.35 7.39 16.10
N TYR A 109 -11.00 6.12 16.32
CA TYR A 109 -10.22 5.70 17.48
C TYR A 109 -8.81 5.25 17.17
N LEU A 110 -8.54 4.67 15.98
CA LEU A 110 -7.18 4.27 15.60
C LEU A 110 -6.39 5.46 15.06
N ASP A 111 -5.06 5.38 15.19
CA ASP A 111 -4.16 6.37 14.63
C ASP A 111 -4.24 6.40 13.09
N ALA A 112 -4.53 7.57 12.52
CA ALA A 112 -4.75 7.74 11.09
C ALA A 112 -3.50 7.43 10.25
N GLN A 113 -2.31 7.75 10.76
CA GLN A 113 -1.05 7.46 10.06
C GLN A 113 -0.79 5.96 10.02
N LYS A 114 -1.11 5.26 11.10
CA LYS A 114 -1.01 3.81 11.17
C LYS A 114 -2.04 3.10 10.29
N VAL A 115 -3.27 3.62 10.21
CA VAL A 115 -4.27 3.12 9.24
C VAL A 115 -3.80 3.33 7.81
N TRP A 116 -3.19 4.47 7.52
CA TRP A 116 -2.59 4.72 6.21
C TRP A 116 -1.41 3.77 5.93
N ALA A 117 -0.52 3.55 6.89
CA ALA A 117 0.55 2.56 6.77
C ALA A 117 0.01 1.14 6.51
N PHE A 118 -1.07 0.75 7.21
CA PHE A 118 -1.79 -0.49 6.94
C PHE A 118 -2.34 -0.50 5.51
N LEU A 119 -2.87 0.61 4.99
CA LEU A 119 -3.29 0.68 3.59
C LEU A 119 -2.09 0.49 2.64
N LEU A 120 -0.91 1.02 2.95
CA LEU A 120 0.24 0.98 2.06
C LEU A 120 1.08 -0.31 2.11
N ALA A 121 0.98 -1.12 3.18
CA ALA A 121 1.82 -2.30 3.37
C ALA A 121 1.88 -3.25 2.13
N GLY A 122 3.07 -3.78 1.83
CA GLY A 122 3.26 -4.63 0.65
C GLY A 122 3.25 -3.86 -0.69
N GLU A 123 3.25 -2.52 -0.66
CA GLU A 123 3.47 -1.66 -1.84
C GLU A 123 2.63 -2.05 -3.05
N PHE A 124 1.32 -2.22 -2.84
CA PHE A 124 0.40 -2.84 -3.82
C PHE A 124 0.42 -2.18 -5.21
N TRP A 125 0.79 -0.90 -5.31
CA TRP A 125 0.95 -0.17 -6.57
C TRP A 125 2.18 -0.62 -7.38
N LYS A 126 3.13 -1.35 -6.80
CA LYS A 126 4.31 -1.89 -7.49
C LYS A 126 4.08 -3.31 -8.03
N VAL A 127 2.91 -3.90 -7.81
CA VAL A 127 2.59 -5.26 -8.29
C VAL A 127 2.56 -5.26 -9.82
N SER A 128 3.34 -6.17 -10.41
CA SER A 128 3.47 -6.29 -11.86
C SER A 128 2.39 -7.18 -12.46
N ARG A 129 1.72 -6.70 -13.51
CA ARG A 129 0.70 -7.44 -14.27
C ARG A 129 1.17 -8.80 -14.78
N SER A 130 2.45 -8.96 -15.09
CA SER A 130 3.00 -10.22 -15.62
C SER A 130 3.29 -11.25 -14.52
N LYS A 131 3.63 -10.80 -13.30
CA LYS A 131 3.98 -11.68 -12.18
C LYS A 131 2.75 -12.11 -11.38
N ASP A 132 1.83 -11.18 -11.16
CA ASP A 132 0.61 -11.42 -10.40
C ASP A 132 -0.56 -10.65 -11.04
N PRO A 133 -1.22 -11.23 -12.07
CA PRO A 133 -2.32 -10.56 -12.75
C PRO A 133 -3.54 -10.34 -11.85
N GLY A 134 -3.76 -11.21 -10.86
CA GLY A 134 -4.86 -11.10 -9.91
C GLY A 134 -4.64 -9.95 -8.94
N GLY A 135 -3.49 -9.93 -8.27
CA GLY A 135 -3.11 -8.83 -7.38
C GLY A 135 -2.99 -7.50 -8.10
N HIS A 136 -2.49 -7.49 -9.35
CA HIS A 136 -2.45 -6.27 -10.17
C HIS A 136 -3.86 -5.71 -10.44
N LYS A 137 -4.84 -6.56 -10.77
CA LYS A 137 -6.22 -6.12 -10.99
C LYS A 137 -6.88 -5.60 -9.71
N ILE A 138 -6.60 -6.22 -8.56
CA ILE A 138 -7.06 -5.73 -7.26
C ILE A 138 -6.43 -4.37 -6.95
N ALA A 139 -5.13 -4.21 -7.22
CA ALA A 139 -4.40 -2.95 -7.05
C ALA A 139 -4.96 -1.83 -7.95
N GLN A 140 -5.25 -2.12 -9.22
CA GLN A 140 -5.92 -1.19 -10.14
C GLN A 140 -7.27 -0.74 -9.58
N THR A 141 -8.12 -1.70 -9.22
CA THR A 141 -9.46 -1.42 -8.69
C THR A 141 -9.40 -0.55 -7.44
N HIS A 142 -8.49 -0.87 -6.52
CA HIS A 142 -8.32 -0.08 -5.31
C HIS A 142 -7.75 1.31 -5.59
N LEU A 143 -6.79 1.45 -6.50
CA LEU A 143 -6.21 2.75 -6.82
C LEU A 143 -7.23 3.67 -7.52
N ALA A 144 -8.05 3.11 -8.41
CA ALA A 144 -9.16 3.84 -9.02
C ALA A 144 -10.15 4.31 -7.95
N TYR A 145 -10.50 3.44 -6.99
CA TYR A 145 -11.35 3.80 -5.87
C TYR A 145 -10.76 4.95 -5.03
N LEU A 146 -9.46 4.92 -4.74
CA LEU A 146 -8.79 6.00 -4.01
C LEU A 146 -8.86 7.33 -4.79
N LEU A 147 -8.67 7.32 -6.10
CA LEU A 147 -8.81 8.53 -6.93
C LEU A 147 -10.25 9.08 -6.89
N ASP A 148 -11.24 8.22 -7.13
CA ASP A 148 -12.65 8.61 -7.17
C ASP A 148 -13.13 9.16 -5.82
N ARG A 149 -12.66 8.57 -4.70
CA ARG A 149 -12.96 9.07 -3.35
C ARG A 149 -12.19 10.32 -2.99
N GLY A 150 -10.93 10.43 -3.41
CA GLY A 150 -10.14 11.63 -3.25
C GLY A 150 -10.82 12.84 -3.91
N ILE A 151 -11.30 12.68 -5.15
CA ILE A 151 -12.03 13.71 -5.89
C ILE A 151 -13.37 14.02 -5.21
N ALA A 152 -14.16 12.99 -4.89
CA ALA A 152 -15.51 13.20 -4.36
C ALA A 152 -15.54 13.86 -2.97
N HIS A 153 -14.53 13.60 -2.13
CA HIS A 153 -14.37 14.27 -0.83
C HIS A 153 -13.62 15.59 -0.93
N GLY A 154 -13.18 16.01 -2.13
CA GLY A 154 -12.47 17.28 -2.35
C GLY A 154 -11.07 17.31 -1.77
N LEU A 155 -10.42 16.14 -1.60
CA LEU A 155 -9.04 16.03 -1.13
C LEU A 155 -8.02 16.24 -2.25
N ILE A 156 -8.41 15.94 -3.48
CA ILE A 156 -7.69 16.26 -4.71
C ILE A 156 -8.68 16.86 -5.70
N SER A 157 -8.22 17.83 -6.47
CA SER A 157 -8.97 18.38 -7.59
C SER A 157 -8.72 17.58 -8.86
N HIS A 158 -9.61 17.76 -9.85
CA HIS A 158 -9.38 17.21 -11.20
C HIS A 158 -8.08 17.72 -11.81
N ALA A 159 -7.67 18.96 -11.49
CA ALA A 159 -6.41 19.53 -11.97
C ALA A 159 -5.21 18.76 -11.39
N ASP A 160 -5.20 18.50 -10.08
CA ASP A 160 -4.10 17.77 -9.42
C ASP A 160 -3.87 16.38 -10.03
N VAL A 161 -4.96 15.69 -10.43
CA VAL A 161 -4.87 14.38 -11.10
C VAL A 161 -4.24 14.51 -12.48
N ILE A 162 -4.69 15.47 -13.30
CA ILE A 162 -4.18 15.64 -14.66
C ILE A 162 -2.75 16.19 -14.66
N GLU A 163 -2.43 17.11 -13.74
CA GLU A 163 -1.07 17.65 -13.58
C GLU A 163 -0.11 16.60 -13.05
N GLY A 164 -0.52 15.78 -12.08
CA GLY A 164 0.29 14.68 -11.56
C GLY A 164 0.58 13.60 -12.62
N ILE A 165 -0.41 13.26 -13.44
CA ILE A 165 -0.24 12.31 -14.54
C ILE A 165 0.49 12.93 -15.73
N THR A 166 0.30 14.22 -15.99
CA THR A 166 0.70 15.00 -17.19
C THR A 166 -0.09 14.65 -18.47
N ILE A 167 -0.33 15.66 -19.32
CA ILE A 167 -1.05 15.49 -20.59
C ILE A 167 -0.21 14.66 -21.58
N GLU A 168 1.11 14.81 -21.51
CA GLU A 168 2.08 14.06 -22.29
C GLU A 168 1.96 12.56 -22.02
N THR A 169 1.93 12.16 -20.74
CA THR A 169 1.74 10.75 -20.37
C THR A 169 0.39 10.23 -20.84
N LEU A 170 -0.69 11.03 -20.72
CA LEU A 170 -2.00 10.62 -21.24
C LEU A 170 -1.95 10.37 -22.76
N GLY A 171 -1.29 11.27 -23.52
CA GLY A 171 -1.11 11.13 -24.95
C GLY A 171 -0.29 9.90 -25.36
N GLU A 172 0.72 9.54 -24.57
CA GLU A 172 1.59 8.39 -24.83
C GLU A 172 0.99 7.04 -24.42
N LYS A 173 0.26 7.00 -23.30
CA LYS A 173 -0.17 5.75 -22.65
C LYS A 173 -1.60 5.37 -22.94
N LEU A 174 -2.49 6.33 -23.18
CA LEU A 174 -3.88 6.01 -23.48
C LEU A 174 -4.02 5.36 -24.86
N PRO A 175 -4.87 4.33 -25.01
CA PRO A 175 -5.13 3.77 -26.31
C PRO A 175 -5.86 4.79 -27.20
N ARG A 176 -5.66 4.67 -28.52
CA ARG A 176 -6.24 5.58 -29.52
C ARG A 176 -7.75 5.77 -29.38
N GLY A 177 -8.47 4.75 -28.93
CA GLY A 177 -9.91 4.81 -28.66
C GLY A 177 -10.26 5.85 -27.60
N GLU A 178 -9.58 5.85 -26.45
CA GLU A 178 -9.81 6.79 -25.36
C GLU A 178 -9.35 8.21 -25.74
N LEU A 179 -8.20 8.34 -26.42
CA LEU A 179 -7.74 9.63 -26.97
C LEU A 179 -8.77 10.24 -27.95
N THR A 180 -9.39 9.42 -28.79
CA THR A 180 -10.41 9.88 -29.74
C THR A 180 -11.67 10.36 -28.99
N LYS A 181 -12.06 9.70 -27.89
CA LYS A 181 -13.17 10.17 -27.05
C LYS A 181 -12.84 11.52 -26.42
N LEU A 182 -11.63 11.70 -25.91
CA LEU A 182 -11.17 12.98 -25.35
C LEU A 182 -11.21 14.11 -26.38
N ILE A 183 -10.66 13.89 -27.58
CA ILE A 183 -10.68 14.89 -28.66
C ILE A 183 -12.13 15.20 -29.07
N ARG A 184 -13.00 14.20 -29.18
CA ARG A 184 -14.41 14.40 -29.52
C ARG A 184 -15.11 15.26 -28.46
N LYS A 185 -14.93 14.93 -27.18
CA LYS A 185 -15.50 15.67 -26.07
C LYS A 185 -14.98 17.12 -26.05
N ALA A 186 -13.69 17.33 -26.29
CA ALA A 186 -13.11 18.67 -26.40
C ALA A 186 -13.73 19.49 -27.53
N LEU A 187 -13.96 18.89 -28.70
CA LEU A 187 -14.63 19.55 -29.83
C LEU A 187 -16.11 19.86 -29.54
N GLU A 188 -16.81 18.98 -28.83
CA GLU A 188 -18.20 19.21 -28.41
C GLU A 188 -18.30 20.39 -27.45
N VAL A 189 -17.43 20.45 -26.43
CA VAL A 189 -17.35 21.57 -25.50
C VAL A 189 -16.97 22.87 -26.24
N GLY A 190 -15.99 22.81 -27.16
CA GLY A 190 -15.60 23.95 -27.98
C GLY A 190 -16.73 24.51 -28.87
N ARG A 191 -17.61 23.65 -29.41
CA ARG A 191 -18.78 24.07 -30.19
C ARG A 191 -19.80 24.86 -29.37
N THR A 192 -19.84 24.63 -28.05
CA THR A 192 -20.68 25.41 -27.12
C THR A 192 -20.03 26.73 -26.68
N GLY A 193 -18.80 27.02 -27.15
CA GLY A 193 -18.03 28.21 -26.74
C GLY A 193 -17.44 28.12 -25.33
N ALA A 194 -17.50 26.94 -24.70
CA ALA A 194 -16.95 26.72 -23.38
C ALA A 194 -15.49 26.23 -23.46
N ALA A 195 -14.71 26.50 -22.40
CA ALA A 195 -13.35 25.99 -22.28
C ALA A 195 -13.37 24.52 -21.84
N PHE A 196 -12.50 23.69 -22.44
CA PHE A 196 -12.31 22.30 -22.05
C PHE A 196 -11.51 22.22 -20.75
N LYS A 197 -12.16 21.79 -19.66
CA LYS A 197 -11.60 21.77 -18.29
C LYS A 197 -11.09 20.38 -17.91
N HIS A 198 -10.24 20.30 -16.89
CA HIS A 198 -9.75 19.03 -16.32
C HIS A 198 -10.86 18.06 -15.90
N ALA A 199 -12.00 18.57 -15.41
CA ALA A 199 -13.16 17.72 -15.08
C ALA A 199 -13.68 16.95 -16.30
N GLU A 200 -13.77 17.60 -17.46
CA GLU A 200 -14.25 16.97 -18.70
C GLU A 200 -13.28 15.88 -19.21
N ILE A 201 -11.99 15.98 -18.88
CA ILE A 201 -10.98 14.95 -19.18
C ILE A 201 -11.26 13.69 -18.35
N LEU A 202 -11.50 13.86 -17.04
CA LEU A 202 -11.79 12.75 -16.14
C LEU A 202 -13.19 12.15 -16.34
N ASP A 203 -14.16 12.95 -16.79
CA ASP A 203 -15.48 12.43 -17.20
C ASP A 203 -15.37 11.51 -18.42
N ALA A 204 -14.50 11.85 -19.37
CA ALA A 204 -14.25 11.02 -20.56
C ALA A 204 -13.31 9.84 -20.27
N THR A 205 -12.39 10.01 -19.32
CA THR A 205 -11.38 9.02 -18.93
C THR A 205 -11.42 8.82 -17.40
N PRO A 206 -12.39 8.04 -16.89
CA PRO A 206 -12.58 7.87 -15.45
C PRO A 206 -11.38 7.16 -14.81
N ALA A 207 -11.27 7.23 -13.49
CA ALA A 207 -10.13 6.68 -12.75
C ALA A 207 -9.82 5.21 -13.09
N ALA A 208 -10.86 4.39 -13.31
CA ALA A 208 -10.73 3.01 -13.76
C ALA A 208 -9.96 2.87 -15.09
N VAL A 209 -10.21 3.76 -16.06
CA VAL A 209 -9.49 3.77 -17.35
C VAL A 209 -8.07 4.27 -17.18
N LEU A 210 -7.84 5.25 -16.31
CA LEU A 210 -6.50 5.76 -16.03
C LEU A 210 -5.59 4.66 -15.46
N VAL A 211 -6.05 3.94 -14.43
CA VAL A 211 -5.26 2.86 -13.80
C VAL A 211 -5.07 1.65 -14.71
N ASP A 212 -5.88 1.51 -15.77
CA ASP A 212 -5.75 0.44 -16.77
C ASP A 212 -4.59 0.65 -17.75
N HIS A 213 -4.22 1.91 -17.98
CA HIS A 213 -3.26 2.27 -19.03
C HIS A 213 -2.01 2.97 -18.51
N ILE A 214 -2.09 3.60 -17.33
CA ILE A 214 -1.00 4.37 -16.75
C ILE A 214 -0.38 3.53 -15.63
N PRO A 215 0.97 3.50 -15.51
CA PRO A 215 1.63 2.74 -14.45
C PRO A 215 1.12 3.15 -13.06
N LEU A 216 0.68 2.17 -12.27
CA LEU A 216 0.21 2.38 -10.90
C LEU A 216 1.21 3.13 -10.00
N PRO A 217 2.55 2.89 -10.08
CA PRO A 217 3.50 3.67 -9.31
C PRO A 217 3.47 5.15 -9.63
N GLN A 218 3.32 5.51 -10.89
CA GLN A 218 3.27 6.90 -11.31
C GLN A 218 2.03 7.59 -10.71
N ILE A 219 0.84 7.00 -10.85
CA ILE A 219 -0.39 7.56 -10.26
C ILE A 219 -0.25 7.68 -8.74
N PHE A 220 0.26 6.64 -8.09
CA PHE A 220 0.36 6.61 -6.64
C PHE A 220 1.32 7.69 -6.12
N GLU A 221 2.50 7.81 -6.71
CA GLU A 221 3.54 8.75 -6.27
C GLU A 221 3.23 10.20 -6.63
N SER A 222 2.62 10.45 -7.80
CA SER A 222 2.33 11.81 -8.28
C SER A 222 1.01 12.40 -7.79
N VAL A 223 0.02 11.55 -7.44
CA VAL A 223 -1.33 12.01 -7.08
C VAL A 223 -1.70 11.59 -5.66
N ILE A 224 -1.62 10.30 -5.35
CA ILE A 224 -2.12 9.76 -4.06
C ILE A 224 -1.20 10.13 -2.90
N MET A 225 0.12 10.13 -3.08
CA MET A 225 1.05 10.50 -2.00
C MET A 225 1.00 11.98 -1.62
N PRO A 226 0.93 12.94 -2.56
CA PRO A 226 0.67 14.33 -2.24
C PRO A 226 -0.65 14.53 -1.49
N LEU A 227 -1.73 13.86 -1.91
CA LEU A 227 -3.01 13.83 -1.17
C LEU A 227 -2.81 13.38 0.27
N ALA A 228 -2.17 12.23 0.47
CA ALA A 228 -1.98 11.66 1.80
C ALA A 228 -1.12 12.53 2.71
N THR A 229 -0.12 13.22 2.14
CA THR A 229 0.72 14.17 2.86
C THR A 229 -0.07 15.41 3.25
N ALA A 230 -0.84 15.98 2.33
CA ALA A 230 -1.70 17.15 2.58
C ALA A 230 -2.79 16.85 3.63
N ALA A 231 -3.30 15.61 3.65
CA ALA A 231 -4.28 15.14 4.63
C ALA A 231 -3.67 14.73 5.98
N GLY A 232 -2.34 14.76 6.13
CA GLY A 232 -1.63 14.42 7.38
C GLY A 232 -1.47 12.93 7.66
N TYR A 233 -1.80 12.05 6.71
CA TYR A 233 -1.65 10.60 6.85
C TYR A 233 -0.21 10.12 6.69
N ALA A 234 0.54 10.81 5.83
CA ALA A 234 1.92 10.52 5.55
C ALA A 234 2.79 11.68 6.02
N THR A 235 3.91 11.36 6.67
CA THR A 235 4.97 12.35 6.88
C THR A 235 5.62 12.66 5.55
N PRO A 236 5.84 13.94 5.20
CA PRO A 236 6.57 14.29 3.99
C PRO A 236 7.94 13.61 4.07
N SER A 237 8.16 12.65 3.17
CA SER A 237 9.47 12.07 2.92
C SER A 237 10.40 13.25 2.63
N SER A 238 11.28 13.59 3.58
CA SER A 238 12.28 14.63 3.33
C SER A 238 13.03 14.27 2.04
N PRO A 239 13.13 15.17 1.05
CA PRO A 239 13.83 14.90 -0.19
C PRO A 239 15.33 14.83 0.10
N LYS A 240 15.80 13.68 0.59
CA LYS A 240 17.23 13.41 0.84
C LYS A 240 17.56 11.96 0.49
N SER A 241 18.61 11.84 -0.33
CA SER A 241 19.36 10.62 -0.67
C SER A 241 18.96 9.88 -1.96
N ALA A 242 18.67 10.62 -3.04
CA ALA A 242 18.84 10.10 -4.40
C ALA A 242 20.15 10.59 -5.09
N GLU A 243 20.89 11.52 -4.48
CA GLU A 243 22.12 12.10 -5.05
C GLU A 243 23.43 11.47 -4.50
N GLU A 244 23.36 10.52 -3.56
CA GLU A 244 24.57 9.98 -2.87
C GLU A 244 24.83 8.49 -3.14
N LYS A 245 24.40 8.00 -4.31
CA LYS A 245 24.87 6.71 -4.86
C LYS A 245 25.30 6.86 -6.32
N ARG A 246 26.37 7.63 -6.53
CA ARG A 246 27.17 7.63 -7.75
C ARG A 246 28.61 8.06 -7.39
N PRO A 247 29.66 7.33 -7.81
CA PRO A 247 30.03 5.98 -7.39
C PRO A 247 31.44 5.98 -6.74
N GLU A 248 31.53 5.60 -5.46
CA GLU A 248 32.83 5.26 -4.80
C GLU A 248 33.51 4.06 -5.48
N GLU A 249 32.77 3.30 -6.30
CA GLU A 249 33.30 2.21 -7.14
C GLU A 249 34.30 2.68 -8.21
N LYS A 250 34.19 3.92 -8.72
CA LYS A 250 35.24 4.47 -9.59
C LYS A 250 36.53 4.79 -8.82
N ARG A 251 36.44 5.11 -7.53
CA ARG A 251 37.59 5.49 -6.70
C ARG A 251 38.41 4.29 -6.22
N ILE A 252 37.78 3.12 -6.11
CA ILE A 252 38.47 1.86 -5.78
C ILE A 252 39.19 1.28 -7.00
N GLU A 253 38.61 1.40 -8.20
CA GLU A 253 39.27 0.97 -9.45
C GLU A 253 40.50 1.84 -9.78
N GLU A 254 40.40 3.17 -9.61
CA GLU A 254 41.50 4.10 -9.89
C GLU A 254 42.72 3.89 -8.96
N ARG A 255 42.47 3.60 -7.67
CA ARG A 255 43.52 3.26 -6.70
C ARG A 255 44.21 1.91 -6.99
N ARG A 256 43.47 0.92 -7.49
CA ARG A 256 44.06 -0.37 -7.92
C ARG A 256 44.90 -0.25 -9.20
N SER A 257 44.60 0.71 -10.07
CA SER A 257 45.42 0.97 -11.27
C SER A 257 46.70 1.74 -10.98
N GLU A 258 46.78 2.55 -9.92
CA GLU A 258 48.02 3.21 -9.51
C GLU A 258 48.97 2.27 -8.76
N GLU A 259 48.44 1.34 -7.96
CA GLU A 259 49.26 0.39 -7.19
C GLU A 259 49.95 -0.66 -8.09
N LYS A 260 49.33 -1.05 -9.22
CA LYS A 260 49.96 -1.95 -10.21
C LYS A 260 51.06 -1.33 -11.07
N ARG A 261 51.28 -0.02 -11.00
CA ARG A 261 52.28 0.67 -11.84
C ARG A 261 53.64 0.86 -11.15
N GLY A 262 53.74 0.56 -9.84
CA GLY A 262 54.97 0.70 -9.05
C GLY A 262 55.90 -0.53 -9.04
N GLU A 263 55.40 -1.74 -9.30
CA GLU A 263 56.20 -2.96 -9.19
C GLU A 263 56.74 -3.43 -10.56
N ARG A 264 57.76 -2.74 -11.06
CA ARG A 264 58.67 -3.26 -12.10
C ARG A 264 60.02 -3.64 -11.48
N MET A 265 60.17 -4.96 -11.28
CA MET A 265 61.40 -5.78 -11.32
C MET A 265 62.44 -5.67 -10.17
N PRO A 266 63.32 -6.69 -9.94
CA PRO A 266 63.54 -7.93 -10.73
C PRO A 266 63.51 -9.26 -9.96
N SER A 267 63.01 -10.29 -10.66
CA SER A 267 63.60 -11.63 -10.85
C SER A 267 64.65 -12.13 -9.84
N VAL A 268 64.30 -13.20 -9.11
CA VAL A 268 65.26 -14.25 -8.74
C VAL A 268 64.58 -15.62 -8.85
N HIS A 269 65.32 -16.54 -9.47
CA HIS A 269 65.08 -17.96 -9.70
C HIS A 269 64.67 -18.78 -8.47
N ALA A 270 63.93 -19.87 -8.73
CA ALA A 270 64.35 -21.28 -8.53
C ALA A 270 63.14 -22.14 -8.10
N THR A 271 62.79 -23.18 -8.89
CA THR A 271 62.76 -24.62 -8.52
C THR A 271 61.81 -24.95 -7.36
N ASP A 272 60.90 -25.93 -7.39
CA ASP A 272 60.93 -27.23 -8.02
C ASP A 272 59.58 -27.93 -7.75
N GLU A 273 59.32 -28.98 -8.53
CA GLU A 273 58.62 -30.21 -8.15
C GLU A 273 57.08 -30.29 -7.92
N TRP A 274 56.57 -31.35 -8.55
CA TRP A 274 55.23 -31.97 -8.61
C TRP A 274 54.89 -32.75 -7.30
N PRO A 275 53.80 -33.57 -7.15
CA PRO A 275 52.75 -34.00 -8.09
C PRO A 275 51.30 -34.05 -7.53
N SER A 276 50.38 -34.31 -8.48
CA SER A 276 49.12 -35.07 -8.38
C SER A 276 48.85 -35.88 -7.12
N SER A 277 47.58 -35.91 -6.66
CA SER A 277 46.85 -37.19 -6.55
C SER A 277 45.35 -37.06 -6.30
N THR A 278 44.61 -37.91 -7.02
CA THR A 278 43.40 -38.67 -6.63
C THR A 278 42.07 -38.00 -6.26
N ILE A 279 41.21 -38.07 -7.27
CA ILE A 279 39.79 -38.47 -7.22
C ILE A 279 39.57 -39.73 -6.35
N PRO A 280 38.42 -39.84 -5.68
CA PRO A 280 37.65 -41.09 -5.68
C PRO A 280 36.19 -40.90 -6.14
N PRO A 281 35.60 -41.85 -6.90
CA PRO A 281 34.17 -41.90 -7.19
C PRO A 281 33.42 -43.02 -6.44
N ALA A 282 32.09 -42.93 -6.52
CA ALA A 282 31.07 -43.99 -6.46
C ALA A 282 30.84 -44.76 -5.13
N ASP A 283 29.60 -44.77 -4.62
CA ASP A 283 28.60 -45.84 -4.87
C ASP A 283 27.36 -45.57 -4.00
N THR A 284 26.16 -45.42 -4.58
CA THR A 284 25.11 -46.44 -4.78
C THR A 284 24.70 -47.22 -3.52
N SER A 285 23.47 -47.00 -3.05
CA SER A 285 22.46 -48.04 -2.76
C SER A 285 21.09 -47.34 -2.61
N SER A 286 20.04 -47.60 -3.41
CA SER A 286 19.06 -48.72 -3.27
C SER A 286 18.65 -48.96 -1.81
N GLU A 287 17.38 -49.04 -1.40
CA GLU A 287 16.22 -49.70 -2.01
C GLU A 287 14.98 -49.50 -1.06
N PRO A 288 13.82 -50.18 -1.19
CA PRO A 288 12.50 -49.56 -1.04
C PRO A 288 11.67 -50.07 0.15
N ASN A 289 10.56 -49.39 0.42
CA ASN A 289 9.21 -49.96 0.62
C ASN A 289 8.16 -48.86 0.69
#